data_AF-A0AAW3XRN3-F1
#
_entry.id   AF-A0AAW3XRN3-F1
#
_cell.length_a   1.000
_cell.length_b   1.000
_cell.length_c   1.000
_cell.angle_alpha   90.00
_cell.angle_beta   90.00
_cell.angle_gamma   90.00
#
_symmetry.space_group_name_H-M   'P 1'
#
loop_
_entity.id
_entity.type
_entity.pdbx_description
1 polymer ?
#
loop_
_entity_poly.entity_id
_entity_poly.type
_entity_poly.pdbx_seq_one_letter_code
_entity_poly.pdbx_strand_id
1 'polypeptide(L)' 'QSKYYSYAASDMKKSIDYSKDITWTEKIPSTEEYLKSLFIEHKRKYALWEIMLEKIAGLAIEKDSVSYSA' A
#
# COMPACT_ATOMS: atom_id res chain seq x y z
N GLN A 1 -3.92 16.99 7.52
CA GLN A 1 -3.81 15.97 6.46
C GLN A 1 -5.01 16.06 5.52
N SER A 2 -4.84 15.71 4.23
CA SER A 2 -5.92 15.72 3.22
C SER A 2 -6.94 14.59 3.48
N LYS A 3 -8.24 14.91 3.51
CA LYS A 3 -9.32 13.91 3.68
C LYS A 3 -9.26 12.81 2.61
N TYR A 4 -8.86 13.16 1.38
CA TYR A 4 -8.76 12.21 0.28
C TYR A 4 -7.66 11.16 0.51
N TYR A 5 -6.52 11.55 1.07
CA TYR A 5 -5.45 10.59 1.37
C TYR A 5 -5.78 9.72 2.58
N SER A 6 -6.47 10.26 3.58
CA SER A 6 -7.00 9.46 4.69
C SER A 6 -7.98 8.38 4.21
N TYR A 7 -8.87 8.71 3.26
CA TYR A 7 -9.77 7.74 2.65
C TYR A 7 -9.02 6.72 1.80
N ALA A 8 -8.15 7.16 0.89
CA ALA A 8 -7.36 6.27 0.05
C ALA A 8 -6.53 5.26 0.86
N ALA A 9 -5.88 5.69 1.94
CA ALA A 9 -5.13 4.79 2.81
C ALA A 9 -6.03 3.83 3.61
N SER A 10 -7.24 4.26 3.98
CA SER A 10 -8.20 3.38 4.66
C SER A 10 -8.78 2.33 3.72
N ASP A 11 -9.05 2.70 2.46
CA ASP A 11 -9.51 1.76 1.44
C ASP A 11 -8.39 0.80 1.04
N MET A 12 -7.14 1.27 0.98
CA MET A 12 -5.97 0.42 0.77
C MET A 12 -5.84 -0.64 1.86
N LYS A 13 -5.92 -0.22 3.13
CA LYS A 13 -5.87 -1.14 4.28
C LYS A 13 -6.95 -2.22 4.15
N LYS A 14 -8.18 -1.84 3.81
CA LYS A 14 -9.28 -2.80 3.62
C LYS A 14 -9.00 -3.77 2.48
N SER A 15 -8.49 -3.27 1.35
CA SER A 15 -8.12 -4.11 0.20
C SER A 15 -7.11 -5.19 0.62
N ILE A 16 -6.07 -4.80 1.38
CA ILE A 16 -5.06 -5.72 1.92
C ILE A 16 -5.66 -6.71 2.92
N ASP A 17 -6.53 -6.25 3.82
CA ASP A 17 -7.20 -7.12 4.78
C ASP A 17 -8.09 -8.16 4.08
N TYR A 18 -8.81 -7.76 3.02
CA TYR A 18 -9.67 -8.65 2.24
C TYR A 18 -8.87 -9.61 1.35
N SER A 19 -7.63 -9.26 1.00
CA SER A 19 -6.79 -10.13 0.18
C SER A 19 -6.11 -11.26 0.95
N LYS A 20 -6.17 -11.26 2.29
CA LYS A 20 -5.54 -12.29 3.13
C LYS A 20 -6.02 -13.72 2.84
N ASP A 21 -7.29 -13.85 2.46
CA ASP A 21 -7.90 -15.16 2.16
C ASP A 21 -7.93 -15.47 0.66
N ILE A 22 -7.33 -14.60 -0.18
CA ILE A 22 -7.28 -14.80 -1.63
C ILE A 22 -6.06 -15.65 -1.97
N THR A 23 -6.29 -16.70 -2.78
CA THR A 23 -5.19 -17.42 -3.42
C THR A 23 -4.63 -16.55 -4.56
N TRP A 24 -3.43 -16.04 -4.37
CA TRP A 24 -2.72 -15.26 -5.40
C TRP A 24 -2.51 -16.11 -6.65
N THR A 25 -2.79 -15.54 -7.82
CA THR A 25 -2.62 -16.19 -9.13
C THR A 25 -1.78 -15.28 -10.02
N GLU A 26 -1.25 -15.76 -11.15
CA GLU A 26 -0.52 -14.90 -12.10
C GLU A 26 -1.30 -13.66 -12.55
N LYS A 27 -2.63 -13.67 -12.46
CA LYS A 27 -3.50 -12.53 -12.82
C LYS A 27 -3.77 -11.57 -11.66
N ILE A 28 -3.46 -11.97 -10.43
CA ILE A 28 -3.70 -11.19 -9.21
C ILE A 28 -2.35 -11.00 -8.52
N PRO A 29 -1.67 -9.84 -8.70
CA PRO A 29 -0.38 -9.61 -8.08
C PRO A 29 -0.51 -9.66 -6.57
N SER A 30 0.52 -10.13 -5.89
CA SER A 30 0.62 -10.06 -4.43
C SER A 30 0.51 -8.61 -3.94
N THR A 31 0.12 -8.45 -2.68
CA THR A 31 0.08 -7.13 -2.03
C THR A 31 1.39 -6.35 -2.20
N GLU A 32 2.54 -7.01 -2.06
CA GLU A 32 3.83 -6.37 -2.19
C GLU A 32 4.10 -5.90 -3.63
N GLU A 33 3.84 -6.73 -4.64
CA GLU A 33 4.01 -6.37 -6.06
C GLU A 33 3.12 -5.19 -6.46
N TYR A 34 1.88 -5.18 -5.98
CA TYR A 34 0.96 -4.08 -6.18
C TYR A 34 1.47 -2.77 -5.54
N LEU A 35 1.93 -2.82 -4.28
CA LEU A 35 2.48 -1.66 -3.59
C LEU A 35 3.73 -1.11 -4.27
N LYS A 36 4.62 -1.99 -4.75
CA LYS A 36 5.81 -1.60 -5.54
C LYS A 36 5.42 -0.83 -6.81
N SER A 37 4.43 -1.32 -7.54
CA SER A 37 3.92 -0.67 -8.74
C SER A 37 3.30 0.69 -8.43
N LEU A 38 2.48 0.77 -7.38
CA LEU A 38 1.87 2.02 -6.91
C LEU A 38 2.93 3.04 -6.46
N PHE A 39 4.00 2.59 -5.79
CA PHE A 39 5.09 3.45 -5.36
C PHE A 39 5.85 4.03 -6.53
N ILE A 40 6.15 3.25 -7.56
CA ILE A 40 6.79 3.76 -8.78
C ILE A 40 5.98 4.92 -9.39
N GLU A 41 4.66 4.78 -9.50
CA GLU A 41 3.80 5.80 -10.09
C GLU A 41 3.62 7.05 -9.20
N HIS A 42 3.66 6.86 -7.88
CA HIS A 42 3.24 7.89 -6.91
C HIS A 42 4.26 8.21 -5.82
N LYS A 43 5.55 7.91 -6.00
CA LYS A 43 6.59 8.09 -4.96
C LYS A 43 6.68 9.49 -4.36
N ARG A 44 6.35 10.52 -5.14
CA ARG A 44 6.41 11.93 -4.70
C ARG A 44 5.20 12.36 -3.86
N LYS A 45 4.18 11.52 -3.71
CA LYS A 45 3.00 11.81 -2.86
C LYS A 45 3.33 11.53 -1.39
N TYR A 46 4.34 12.21 -0.83
CA TYR A 46 4.87 11.93 0.52
C TYR A 46 3.78 11.89 1.60
N ALA A 47 2.86 12.87 1.60
CA ALA A 47 1.76 12.90 2.57
C ALA A 47 0.78 11.72 2.45
N LEU A 48 0.65 11.07 1.28
CA LEU A 48 -0.12 9.83 1.14
C LEU A 48 0.62 8.67 1.81
N TRP A 49 1.92 8.56 1.54
CA TRP A 49 2.77 7.49 2.04
C TRP A 49 2.94 7.53 3.56
N GLU A 50 3.07 8.71 4.16
CA GLU A 50 3.03 8.90 5.62
C GLU A 50 1.74 8.33 6.23
N ILE A 51 0.58 8.66 5.64
CA ILE A 51 -0.72 8.16 6.12
C ILE A 51 -0.84 6.64 5.90
N MET A 52 -0.29 6.11 4.80
CA MET A 52 -0.28 4.67 4.57
C MET A 52 0.55 3.93 5.61
N LEU A 53 1.73 4.44 5.99
CA LEU A 53 2.57 3.88 7.05
C LEU A 53 1.84 3.84 8.40
N GLU A 54 1.07 4.88 8.73
CA GLU A 54 0.28 4.93 9.96
C GLU A 54 -0.83 3.86 10.01
N LYS A 55 -1.39 3.47 8.85
CA LYS A 55 -2.61 2.64 8.76
C LYS A 55 -2.35 1.19 8.38
N ILE A 56 -1.29 0.93 7.63
CA ILE A 56 -1.00 -0.38 7.03
C ILE A 56 0.16 -1.00 7.80
N ALA A 57 -0.16 -1.93 8.70
CA ALA A 57 0.86 -2.72 9.39
C ALA A 57 1.70 -3.51 8.37
N GLY A 58 3.01 -3.61 8.62
CA GLY A 58 3.92 -4.33 7.72
C GLY A 58 4.40 -3.54 6.51
N LEU A 59 3.89 -2.34 6.27
CA LEU A 59 4.40 -1.44 5.24
C LEU A 59 5.69 -0.76 5.71
N ALA A 60 6.72 -0.76 4.85
CA ALA A 60 7.93 0.03 5.04
C ALA A 60 8.27 0.80 3.76
N ILE A 61 8.77 2.03 3.94
CA ILE A 61 9.19 2.91 2.84
C ILE A 61 10.60 3.41 3.13
N GLU A 62 11.46 3.26 2.14
CA GLU A 62 12.79 3.86 2.13
C GLU A 62 12.89 4.87 0.99
N LYS A 63 14.08 5.47 0.81
CA LYS A 63 14.30 6.58 -0.11
C LYS A 63 13.77 6.34 -1.53
N ASP A 64 13.93 5.12 -2.06
CA ASP A 64 13.50 4.75 -3.41
C ASP A 64 12.89 3.33 -3.46
N SER A 65 12.39 2.82 -2.33
CA SER A 65 11.79 1.49 -2.25
C SER A 65 10.58 1.45 -1.33
N VAL A 66 9.71 0.47 -1.57
CA VAL A 66 8.61 0.08 -0.69
C VAL A 66 8.65 -1.43 -0.52
N SER A 67 8.37 -1.90 0.68
CA SER A 67 8.24 -3.32 1.00
C SER A 67 7.03 -3.56 1.90
N TYR A 68 6.54 -4.79 1.88
CA TYR A 68 5.39 -5.21 2.68
C TYR A 68 5.60 -6.61 3.23
N SER A 69 5.45 -6.76 4.55
CA SER A 69 5.45 -8.04 5.26
C SER A 69 4.14 -8.21 6.03
N ALA A 70 3.39 -9.27 5.70
CA ALA A 70 2.11 -9.59 6.35
C ALA A 70 2.30 -10.22 7.74
#